data_AF-A0A851V1N2-F1
#
_entry.id   AF-A0A851V1N2-F1
#
_cell.length_a   1.000
_cell.length_b   1.000
_cell.length_c   1.000
_cell.angle_alpha   90.00
_cell.angle_beta   90.00
_cell.angle_gamma   90.00
#
_symmetry.space_group_name_H-M   'P 1'
#
loop_
_entity.id
_entity.type
_entity.pdbx_description
1 polymer ?
#
loop_
_entity_poly.entity_id
_entity_poly.type
_entity_poly.pdbx_seq_one_letter_code
_entity_poly.pdbx_strand_id
1 'polypeptide(L)' 'MEHRFFLSINWQDVVQKKLLPPFKPQVTSEVDTRYFDDEFTAQSITITPPDRYDSLDPLELDQRTHFPQFSYSASIRE' A
#
# COMPACT_ATOMS: atom_id res chain seq x y z
N MET A 1 15.53 20.69 6.44
CA MET A 1 15.50 19.91 7.70
C MET A 1 16.09 20.68 8.89
N GLU A 2 16.23 22.01 8.78
CA GLU A 2 16.94 22.86 9.77
C GLU A 2 16.00 23.66 10.69
N HIS A 3 14.70 23.38 10.63
CA HIS A 3 13.74 24.05 11.52
C HIS A 3 14.05 23.69 12.98
N ARG A 4 13.99 24.69 13.88
CA ARG A 4 14.38 24.54 15.30
C ARG A 4 13.69 23.39 16.03
N PHE A 5 12.48 23.03 15.60
CA PHE A 5 11.73 21.89 16.11
C PHE A 5 12.48 20.55 15.98
N PHE A 6 13.32 20.38 14.95
CA PHE A 6 14.01 19.12 14.64
C PHE A 6 15.50 19.11 14.98
N LEU A 7 15.99 20.06 15.80
CA LEU A 7 17.43 20.17 16.10
C LEU A 7 18.02 18.91 16.74
N SER A 8 17.22 18.14 17.48
CA SER A 8 17.65 16.89 18.10
C SER A 8 17.59 15.68 17.17
N ILE A 9 17.13 15.85 15.93
CA ILE A 9 16.92 14.74 14.99
C ILE A 9 18.13 14.61 14.09
N ASN A 10 18.80 13.45 14.17
CA ASN A 10 19.75 13.05 13.14
C ASN A 10 18.98 12.43 11.95
N TRP A 11 18.92 13.17 10.84
CA TRP A 11 18.18 12.75 9.66
C TRP A 11 18.76 11.53 8.95
N GLN A 12 20.07 11.28 9.09
CA GLN A 12 20.67 10.04 8.57
C GLN A 12 20.13 8.83 9.33
N ASP A 13 19.94 8.95 10.65
CA ASP A 13 19.36 7.89 11.48
C ASP A 13 17.86 7.69 11.23
N VAL A 14 17.15 8.76 10.85
CA VAL A 14 15.74 8.67 10.39
C VAL A 14 15.66 7.80 9.14
N VAL A 15 16.44 8.13 8.10
CA VAL A 15 16.42 7.42 6.80
C VAL A 15 16.85 5.96 6.97
N GLN A 16 17.84 5.70 7.83
CA GLN A 16 18.32 4.36 8.14
C GLN A 16 17.44 3.59 9.15
N LYS A 17 16.30 4.15 9.56
CA LYS A 17 15.37 3.54 10.54
C LYS A 17 16.04 3.16 11.87
N LYS A 18 17.04 3.92 12.31
CA LYS A 18 17.80 3.69 13.56
C LYS A 18 17.16 4.33 14.79
N LEU A 19 16.37 5.39 14.60
CA LEU A 19 15.64 6.00 15.71
C LEU A 19 14.56 5.04 16.20
N LEU A 20 14.48 4.85 17.53
CA LEU A 20 13.43 4.03 18.13
C LEU A 20 12.08 4.75 18.00
N PRO A 21 11.07 4.14 17.36
CA PRO A 21 9.73 4.72 17.33
C PRO A 21 9.16 4.82 18.76
N PRO A 22 8.44 5.89 19.10
CA PRO A 22 7.84 6.06 20.42
C PRO A 22 6.71 5.05 20.68
N PHE A 23 6.11 4.50 19.62
CA PHE A 23 5.09 3.47 19.67
C PHE A 23 5.51 2.27 18.83
N LYS A 24 5.41 1.07 19.42
CA LYS A 24 5.60 -0.20 18.73
C LYS A 24 4.27 -0.97 18.73
N PRO A 25 3.64 -1.16 17.55
CA PRO A 25 2.42 -1.94 17.44
C PRO A 25 2.63 -3.36 18.00
N GLN A 26 1.67 -3.84 18.79
CA GLN A 26 1.69 -5.17 19.38
C GLN A 26 1.01 -6.15 18.44
N VAL A 27 1.74 -6.67 17.46
CA VAL A 27 1.23 -7.69 16.53
C VAL A 27 1.58 -9.10 17.04
N THR A 28 0.66 -10.05 16.89
CA THR A 28 0.87 -11.44 17.36
C THR A 28 1.28 -12.41 16.25
N SER A 29 1.09 -12.05 14.98
CA SER A 29 1.46 -12.86 13.82
C SER A 29 1.61 -12.01 12.56
N GLU A 30 2.14 -12.59 11.47
CA GLU A 30 2.26 -11.95 10.16
C GLU A 30 0.91 -11.60 9.52
N VAL A 31 -0.17 -12.24 9.95
CA VAL A 31 -1.55 -12.06 9.45
C VAL A 31 -2.45 -11.32 10.44
N ASP A 32 -1.87 -10.72 11.49
CA ASP A 32 -2.63 -9.98 12.52
C ASP A 32 -3.22 -8.67 11.94
N THR A 33 -4.54 -8.54 11.98
CA THR A 33 -5.26 -7.37 11.47
C THR A 33 -5.78 -6.43 12.55
N ARG A 34 -5.32 -6.52 13.81
CA ARG A 34 -5.88 -5.76 14.95
C ARG A 34 -5.82 -4.23 14.87
N TYR A 35 -5.01 -3.69 13.96
CA TYR A 35 -4.88 -2.25 13.73
C TYR A 35 -5.63 -1.79 12.46
N PHE A 36 -6.45 -2.67 11.87
CA PHE A 36 -7.44 -2.38 10.84
C PHE A 36 -8.85 -2.41 11.46
N ASP A 37 -9.80 -1.71 10.84
CA ASP A 37 -11.18 -1.67 11.33
C ASP A 37 -11.90 -3.01 11.06
N ASP A 38 -12.64 -3.48 12.06
CA ASP A 38 -13.44 -4.70 11.99
C ASP A 38 -14.56 -4.59 10.94
N GLU A 39 -15.01 -3.37 10.61
CA GLU A 39 -15.95 -3.13 9.51
C GLU A 39 -15.48 -3.78 8.19
N PHE A 40 -14.16 -3.85 7.96
CA PHE A 40 -13.58 -4.44 6.76
C PHE A 40 -13.07 -5.87 6.98
N THR A 41 -12.37 -6.12 8.08
CA THR A 41 -11.72 -7.44 8.30
C THR A 41 -12.70 -8.56 8.63
N ALA A 42 -13.94 -8.22 9.04
CA ALA A 42 -15.01 -9.20 9.24
C ALA A 42 -15.77 -9.56 7.94
N GLN A 43 -15.53 -8.85 6.83
CA GLN A 43 -16.21 -9.14 5.56
C GLN A 43 -15.64 -10.40 4.90
N SER A 44 -16.50 -11.10 4.15
CA SER A 44 -16.06 -12.22 3.32
C SER A 44 -15.15 -11.73 2.20
N ILE A 45 -14.00 -12.39 2.03
CA ILE A 45 -13.06 -12.11 0.94
C ILE A 45 -13.69 -12.64 -0.37
N THR A 46 -14.25 -11.73 -1.16
CA THR A 46 -14.79 -12.04 -2.50
C THR A 46 -14.40 -10.96 -3.48
N ILE A 47 -14.08 -11.35 -4.71
CA ILE A 47 -13.90 -10.40 -5.81
C ILE A 47 -15.28 -10.14 -6.39
N THR A 48 -15.79 -8.92 -6.23
CA THR A 48 -17.03 -8.48 -6.87
C THR A 48 -16.82 -8.47 -8.39
N PRO A 49 -17.58 -9.27 -9.17
CA PRO A 49 -17.49 -9.21 -10.61
C PRO A 49 -17.96 -7.84 -11.13
N PRO A 50 -17.44 -7.36 -12.27
CA PRO A 50 -17.90 -6.09 -12.84
C PRO A 50 -19.37 -6.17 -13.27
N ASP A 51 -20.08 -5.04 -13.17
CA ASP A 51 -21.52 -4.93 -13.52
C ASP A 51 -21.82 -5.26 -15.00
N ARG A 52 -20.79 -5.18 -15.87
CA ARG A 52 -20.89 -5.48 -17.30
C ARG A 52 -19.79 -6.46 -17.70
N TYR A 53 -20.16 -7.73 -17.88
CA TYR A 53 -19.29 -8.72 -18.51
C TYR A 53 -19.13 -8.51 -20.03
N ASP A 54 -20.04 -7.75 -20.66
CA ASP A 54 -20.21 -7.70 -22.12
C ASP A 54 -19.91 -6.34 -22.79
N SER A 55 -19.41 -5.34 -22.08
CA SER A 55 -18.92 -4.12 -22.74
C SER A 55 -17.46 -4.26 -23.16
N LEU A 56 -17.10 -5.37 -23.81
CA LEU A 56 -15.99 -5.35 -24.76
C LEU A 56 -16.50 -4.79 -26.10
N ASP A 57 -17.06 -3.58 -26.06
CA ASP A 57 -17.51 -2.89 -27.25
C ASP A 57 -16.27 -2.63 -28.13
N PRO A 58 -16.30 -2.84 -29.45
CA PRO A 58 -15.14 -2.60 -30.33
C PRO A 58 -14.59 -1.16 -30.26
N LEU A 59 -15.36 -0.23 -29.68
CA LEU A 59 -14.98 1.15 -29.37
C LEU A 59 -14.04 1.28 -28.13
N GLU A 60 -13.84 0.22 -27.34
CA GLU A 60 -12.91 0.18 -26.19
C GLU A 60 -11.50 -0.34 -26.56
N LEU A 61 -11.20 -0.57 -27.83
CA LEU A 61 -9.84 -0.98 -28.23
C LEU A 61 -8.80 0.10 -27.85
N ASP A 62 -9.16 1.38 -27.91
CA ASP A 62 -8.34 2.51 -27.44
C ASP A 62 -8.23 2.58 -25.90
N GLN A 63 -9.18 1.98 -25.16
CA GLN A 63 -9.13 1.92 -23.69
C GLN A 63 -8.25 0.80 -23.16
N ARG A 64 -8.00 -0.28 -23.93
CA ARG A 64 -7.01 -1.31 -23.55
C ARG A 64 -5.60 -0.74 -23.42
N THR A 65 -5.32 0.35 -24.13
CA THR A 65 -4.10 1.15 -24.01
C THR A 65 -4.15 2.23 -22.92
N HIS A 66 -5.26 2.40 -22.19
CA HIS A 66 -5.45 3.46 -21.19
C HIS A 66 -4.58 3.28 -19.93
N PHE A 67 -4.05 2.08 -19.70
CA PHE A 67 -3.23 1.77 -18.53
C PHE A 67 -1.78 1.44 -18.91
N PRO A 68 -1.05 2.36 -19.56
CA PRO A 68 0.38 2.16 -19.80
C PRO A 68 1.10 2.08 -18.46
N GLN A 69 2.14 1.24 -18.39
CA GLN A 69 2.96 1.03 -17.18
C GLN A 69 2.19 0.46 -15.95
N PHE A 70 1.02 -0.14 -16.13
CA PHE A 70 0.26 -0.75 -15.03
C PHE A 70 0.92 -2.01 -14.48
N SER A 71 1.39 -2.88 -15.37
CA SER A 71 2.09 -4.11 -14.98
C SER A 71 3.48 -3.76 -14.47
N TYR A 72 3.67 -3.86 -13.15
CA TYR A 72 4.94 -3.64 -12.48
C TYR A 72 5.32 -4.88 -11.66
N SER A 73 6.55 -5.35 -11.84
CA SER A 73 7.20 -6.27 -10.91
C SER A 73 8.50 -5.62 -10.48
N ALA A 74 8.68 -5.44 -9.17
CA ALA A 74 9.94 -4.94 -8.64
C ALA A 74 11.06 -5.90 -9.01
N SER A 75 12.17 -5.39 -9.56
CA SER A 75 13.40 -6.16 -9.66
C SER A 75 13.87 -6.42 -8.23
N ILE A 76 13.77 -7.67 -7.78
CA ILE A 76 14.29 -8.09 -6.48
C ILE A 76 15.78 -7.72 -6.48
N ARG A 77 16.16 -6.74 -5.65
CA ARG A 77 17.57 -6.55 -5.27
C ARG A 77 17.79 -7.52 -4.12
N GLU A 78 18.58 -8.56 -4.38
CA GLU A 78 19.27 -9.29 -3.29
C GLU A 78 20.11 -8.33 -2.46
#